data_AF-A0A227J4T6-F1
#
_entry.id   AF-A0A227J4T6-F1
#
_cell.length_a   1.000
_cell.length_b   1.000
_cell.length_c   1.000
_cell.angle_alpha   90.00
_cell.angle_beta   90.00
_cell.angle_gamma   90.00
#
_symmetry.space_group_name_H-M   'P 1'
#
loop_
_entity.id
_entity.type
_entity.pdbx_description
1 polymer ?
#
loop_
_entity_poly.entity_id
_entity_poly.type
_entity_poly.pdbx_seq_one_letter_code
_entity_poly.pdbx_strand_id
1 'polypeptide(L)'
;MAIRFSQLAVQGHTTTLSIDEWAIDNNDSWGIFSAEGDIGSLLGDLLCGELKPTQGTLDLGELKVAQVSLSEQQRLLERELEKDDTDFLDR
;
A
#
# COMPACT_ATOMS: atom_id res chain seq x y z
N MET A 1 -18.20 -5.07 -6.83
CA MET A 1 -17.00 -4.92 -5.99
C MET A 1 -16.42 -3.58 -6.36
N ALA A 2 -16.15 -2.72 -5.38
CA ALA A 2 -15.62 -1.39 -5.62
C ALA A 2 -14.75 -1.02 -4.42
N ILE A 3 -13.64 -0.34 -4.69
CA ILE A 3 -12.84 0.26 -3.63
C ILE A 3 -13.38 1.67 -3.39
N ARG A 4 -13.63 2.03 -2.13
CA ARG A 4 -14.22 3.33 -1.76
C ARG A 4 -13.39 4.00 -0.67
N PHE A 5 -13.01 5.24 -0.91
CA PHE A 5 -12.30 6.10 0.02
C PHE A 5 -13.24 7.23 0.41
N SER A 6 -13.36 7.54 1.69
CA SER A 6 -14.12 8.71 2.16
C SER A 6 -13.37 9.45 3.26
N GLN A 7 -13.10 10.72 3.01
CA GLN A 7 -12.33 11.66 3.85
C GLN A 7 -11.02 11.03 4.34
N LEU A 8 -10.33 10.34 3.44
CA LEU A 8 -9.18 9.52 3.75
C LEU A 8 -7.95 10.40 3.95
N ALA A 9 -7.26 10.21 5.07
CA ALA A 9 -5.90 10.69 5.24
C ALA A 9 -4.99 9.55 5.67
N VAL A 10 -3.78 9.53 5.12
CA VAL A 10 -2.74 8.59 5.51
C VAL A 10 -1.41 9.32 5.59
N GLN A 11 -0.63 9.00 6.62
CA GLN A 11 0.65 9.64 6.88
C GLN A 11 1.77 8.67 6.52
N GLY A 12 2.58 9.06 5.53
CA GLY A 12 3.85 8.41 5.23
C GLY A 12 4.99 8.95 6.10
N HIS A 13 6.22 8.58 5.76
CA HIS A 13 7.41 9.05 6.50
C HIS A 13 7.70 10.53 6.29
N THR A 14 7.52 11.01 5.06
CA THR A 14 7.85 12.39 4.66
C THR A 14 6.67 13.15 4.07
N THR A 15 5.58 12.45 3.75
CA THR A 15 4.42 13.00 3.04
C THR A 15 3.13 12.63 3.74
N THR A 16 2.07 13.39 3.46
CA THR A 16 0.71 13.06 3.86
C THR A 16 -0.14 13.01 2.60
N LEU A 17 -0.85 11.90 2.41
CA LEU A 17 -1.80 11.74 1.31
C LEU A 17 -3.20 11.94 1.86
N SER A 18 -3.93 12.91 1.30
CA SER A 18 -5.32 13.20 1.62
C SER A 18 -6.18 13.04 0.37
N ILE A 19 -7.21 12.22 0.46
CA ILE A 19 -8.15 11.95 -0.63
C ILE A 19 -9.58 12.10 -0.07
N ASP A 20 -10.28 13.14 -0.52
CA ASP A 20 -11.62 13.45 -0.04
C ASP A 20 -12.61 12.34 -0.38
N GLU A 21 -12.69 11.96 -1.66
CA GLU A 21 -13.53 10.87 -2.14
C GLU A 21 -12.86 10.21 -3.34
N TRP A 22 -12.80 8.88 -3.34
CA TRP A 22 -12.36 8.13 -4.51
C TRP A 22 -13.09 6.79 -4.60
N ALA A 23 -13.53 6.49 -5.81
CA ALA A 23 -14.18 5.25 -6.16
C ALA A 23 -13.41 4.58 -7.29
N ILE A 24 -13.05 3.31 -7.09
CA ILE A 24 -12.51 2.46 -8.15
C ILE A 24 -13.54 1.35 -8.36
N ASP A 25 -14.27 1.44 -9.47
CA ASP A 25 -15.30 0.46 -9.81
C ASP A 25 -14.71 -0.69 -10.64
N ASN A 26 -15.51 -1.75 -10.79
CA ASN A 26 -15.11 -2.91 -11.59
C ASN A 26 -14.74 -2.50 -13.02
N ASN A 27 -13.62 -3.03 -13.53
CA ASN A 27 -13.03 -2.75 -14.84
C ASN A 27 -12.46 -1.33 -15.03
N ASP A 28 -12.40 -0.52 -13.99
CA ASP A 28 -11.66 0.74 -14.06
C ASP A 28 -10.16 0.48 -14.03
N SER A 29 -9.42 1.27 -14.79
CA SER A 29 -7.97 1.33 -14.72
C SER A 29 -7.56 2.76 -14.39
N TRP A 30 -6.78 2.91 -13.32
CA TRP A 30 -6.37 4.21 -12.80
C TRP A 30 -4.87 4.40 -12.98
N GLY A 31 -4.48 5.61 -13.39
CA GLY A 31 -3.10 6.06 -13.41
C GLY A 31 -2.94 7.24 -12.46
N ILE A 32 -1.89 7.23 -11.65
CA ILE A 32 -1.61 8.27 -10.67
C ILE A 32 -0.28 8.91 -11.05
N PHE A 33 -0.30 10.24 -11.13
CA PHE A 33 0.89 11.03 -11.40
C PHE A 33 1.19 11.87 -10.17
N SER A 34 2.41 11.75 -9.69
CA SER A 34 2.90 12.51 -8.55
C SER A 34 4.23 13.15 -8.92
N ALA A 35 4.43 14.38 -8.45
CA ALA A 35 5.75 15.03 -8.49
C ALA A 35 6.71 14.43 -7.46
N GLU A 36 6.17 13.80 -6.41
CA GLU A 36 6.91 13.20 -5.31
C GLU A 36 6.90 11.67 -5.41
N GLY A 37 8.06 11.05 -5.18
CA GLY A 37 8.27 9.63 -5.49
C GLY A 37 7.64 8.63 -4.53
N ASP A 38 7.15 9.04 -3.35
CA ASP A 38 6.70 8.08 -2.32
C ASP A 38 5.20 7.72 -2.38
N ILE A 39 4.39 8.52 -3.09
CA ILE A 39 2.92 8.40 -3.04
C ILE A 39 2.45 7.04 -3.57
N GLY A 40 3.11 6.52 -4.61
CA GLY A 40 2.76 5.22 -5.19
C GLY A 40 2.92 4.07 -4.20
N SER A 41 4.03 4.07 -3.46
CA SER A 41 4.27 3.09 -2.39
C SER A 41 3.29 3.28 -1.24
N LEU A 42 3.09 4.53 -0.79
CA LEU A 42 2.17 4.86 0.30
C LEU A 42 0.73 4.38 0.03
N LEU A 43 0.24 4.64 -1.18
CA LEU A 43 -1.10 4.20 -1.59
C LEU A 43 -1.18 2.68 -1.71
N GLY A 44 -0.14 2.05 -2.25
CA GLY A 44 -0.10 0.60 -2.39
C GLY A 44 -0.07 -0.11 -1.03
N ASP A 45 0.74 0.36 -0.08
CA ASP A 45 0.77 -0.13 1.31
C ASP A 45 -0.60 0.02 1.98
N LEU A 46 -1.27 1.16 1.77
CA LEU A 46 -2.62 1.39 2.26
C LEU A 46 -3.63 0.39 1.67
N LEU A 47 -3.62 0.20 0.35
CA LEU A 47 -4.55 -0.69 -0.36
C LEU A 47 -4.32 -2.17 -0.02
N CYS A 48 -3.07 -2.58 0.21
CA CYS A 48 -2.72 -3.92 0.65
C CYS A 48 -2.94 -4.15 2.15
N GLY A 49 -3.28 -3.11 2.92
CA GLY A 49 -3.55 -3.20 4.36
C GLY A 49 -2.29 -3.25 5.23
N GLU A 50 -1.13 -2.95 4.67
CA GLU A 50 0.14 -2.78 5.40
C GLU A 50 0.14 -1.48 6.21
N LEU A 51 -0.58 -0.47 5.72
CA LEU A 51 -0.78 0.80 6.38
C LEU A 51 -2.27 1.06 6.64
N LYS A 52 -2.58 1.74 7.75
CA LYS A 52 -3.95 2.12 8.10
C LYS A 52 -4.16 3.63 7.90
N PRO A 53 -5.39 4.05 7.51
CA PRO A 53 -5.74 5.46 7.49
C PRO A 53 -5.55 6.08 8.87
N THR A 54 -4.99 7.28 8.93
CA THR A 54 -4.98 8.10 10.14
C THR A 54 -6.33 8.79 10.34
N GLN A 55 -7.07 9.02 9.25
CA GLN A 55 -8.42 9.56 9.25
C GLN A 55 -9.24 8.98 8.08
N GLY A 56 -10.56 8.96 8.24
CA GLY A 56 -11.51 8.54 7.20
C GLY A 56 -11.65 7.03 7.11
N THR A 57 -12.21 6.58 5.99
CA THR A 57 -12.48 5.15 5.75
C THR A 57 -11.96 4.70 4.41
N LEU A 58 -11.40 3.50 4.40
CA LEU A 58 -11.07 2.71 3.23
C LEU A 58 -11.93 1.45 3.26
N ASP A 59 -12.82 1.29 2.29
CA ASP A 59 -13.61 0.08 2.08
C ASP A 59 -13.10 -0.66 0.84
N LEU A 60 -12.59 -1.87 1.06
CA LEU A 60 -12.13 -2.80 0.02
C LEU A 60 -13.16 -3.92 -0.24
N GLY A 61 -14.25 -4.01 0.54
CA GLY A 61 -15.14 -5.16 0.55
C GLY A 61 -14.38 -6.48 0.79
N GLU A 62 -14.62 -7.48 -0.06
CA GLU A 62 -13.91 -8.77 -0.03
C GLU A 62 -12.73 -8.84 -1.02
N LEU A 63 -12.28 -7.69 -1.54
CA LEU A 63 -11.17 -7.65 -2.49
C LEU A 63 -9.85 -7.96 -1.77
N LYS A 64 -9.02 -8.77 -2.43
CA LYS A 64 -7.62 -8.96 -2.07
C LYS A 64 -6.78 -8.14 -3.03
N VAL A 65 -6.15 -7.10 -2.52
CA VAL A 65 -5.29 -6.22 -3.31
C VAL A 65 -3.84 -6.66 -3.12
N ALA A 66 -3.09 -6.72 -4.22
CA ALA A 66 -1.66 -6.99 -4.21
C ALA A 66 -0.94 -5.90 -5.01
N GLN A 67 0.24 -5.50 -4.52
CA GLN A 67 1.12 -4.55 -5.17
C GLN A 67 2.27 -5.28 -5.85
N VAL A 68 2.63 -4.82 -7.05
CA VAL A 68 3.84 -5.23 -7.76
C VAL A 68 4.69 -3.99 -8.01
N SER A 69 5.81 -3.88 -7.31
CA SER A 69 6.78 -2.79 -7.47
C SER A 69 8.19 -3.28 -7.16
N LEU A 70 9.20 -2.48 -7.55
CA LEU A 70 10.60 -2.76 -7.19
C LEU A 70 10.81 -2.71 -5.67
N SER A 71 10.12 -1.80 -4.97
CA SER A 71 10.18 -1.74 -3.50
C SER A 71 9.66 -3.02 -2.85
N GLU A 72 8.57 -3.59 -3.35
CA GLU A 72 8.03 -4.86 -2.83
C GLU A 72 8.95 -6.03 -3.13
N GLN A 73 9.59 -6.06 -4.30
CA GLN A 73 10.58 -7.08 -4.61
C GLN A 73 11.80 -6.99 -3.69
N GLN A 74 12.26 -5.78 -3.37
CA GLN A 74 13.34 -5.57 -2.41
C GLN A 74 12.93 -6.00 -0.99
N ARG A 75 11.72 -5.63 -0.54
CA ARG A 75 11.18 -6.03 0.77
C ARG A 75 11.07 -7.55 0.90
N LEU A 76 10.65 -8.24 -0.16
CA LEU A 76 10.60 -9.70 -0.21
C LEU A 76 11.99 -10.33 -0.12
N LEU A 77 12.98 -9.76 -0.82
CA LEU A 77 14.36 -10.22 -0.76
C LEU A 77 14.95 -10.06 0.64
N GLU A 78 14.79 -8.89 1.27
CA GLU A 78 15.28 -8.62 2.62
C GLU A 78 14.70 -9.59 3.65
N ARG A 79 13.39 -9.85 3.59
CA ARG A 79 12.73 -10.86 4.45
C ARG A 79 13.26 -12.27 4.25
N GLU A 80 13.69 -12.63 3.04
CA GLU A 80 14.23 -13.96 2.78
C GLU A 80 15.67 -14.09 3.26
N LEU A 81 16.47 -13.03 3.10
CA LEU A 81 17.83 -12.97 3.67
C LEU A 81 17.81 -13.06 5.21
N GLU A 82 16.88 -12.37 5.87
CA GLU A 82 16.73 -12.44 7.33
C GLU A 82 16.42 -13.86 7.82
N LYS A 83 15.61 -14.63 7.09
CA LYS A 83 15.30 -16.02 7.45
C LYS A 83 16.52 -16.92 7.32
N ASP A 84 17.29 -16.77 6.24
CA ASP A 84 18.52 -17.53 6.01
C ASP A 84 19.53 -17.30 7.15
N ASP A 85 19.68 -16.05 7.62
CA ASP A 85 20.53 -15.72 8.78
C ASP A 85 20.05 -16.36 10.09
N THR A 86 18.73 -16.48 10.31
CA THR A 86 18.18 -17.14 11.51
C THR A 86 18.37 -18.66 11.51
N ASP A 87 18.33 -19.30 10.34
CA ASP A 87 18.55 -20.76 10.20
C ASP A 87 19.98 -21.16 10.61
N PHE A 88 20.94 -20.24 10.57
CA PHE A 88 22.32 -20.46 11.02
C PHE A 88 22.52 -20.33 12.54
N LEU A 89 21.67 -19.58 13.24
CA LEU A 89 21.82 -19.27 14.68
C LEU A 89 21.13 -20.28 15.60
N ASP A 90 20.18 -21.08 15.10
CA ASP A 90 19.49 -22.14 15.85
C ASP A 90 20.27 -23.48 15.90
N ARG A 91 21.61 -23.45 15.78
CA ARG A 91 22.50 -24.62 15.88
C ARG A 91 23.45 -24.60 17.07
#